data_AF-A0A3S0SFL0-F1
#
_entry.id   AF-A0A3S0SFL0-F1
#
_cell.length_a   1.000
_cell.length_b   1.000
_cell.length_c   1.000
_cell.angle_alpha   90.00
_cell.angle_beta   90.00
_cell.angle_gamma   90.00
#
_symmetry.space_group_name_H-M   'P 1'
#
loop_
_entity.id
_entity.type
_entity.pdbx_description
1 polymer ?
#
loop_
_entity_poly.entity_id
_entity_poly.type
_entity_poly.pdbx_seq_one_letter_code
_entity_poly.pdbx_strand_id
1 'polypeptide(L)'
;MEKHIVKADGNGAIDVNGQVSPVTYTVSLKQGKGHSYEVDIRLMAPRDWLVQRGFERDAVLVSQSGARIPIYHNGNHHGNGRLDLADTISIELTARDDSCTSEVDRMRKYPEFNGTG
;
A
#
# COMPACT_ATOMS: atom_id res chain seq x y z
N MET A 1 -0.84 -21.26 -16.26
CA MET A 1 -2.00 -20.53 -15.71
C MET A 1 -1.49 -19.16 -15.32
N GLU A 2 -1.85 -18.15 -16.09
CA GLU A 2 -1.34 -16.78 -15.95
C GLU A 2 -1.79 -16.22 -14.59
N LYS A 3 -0.82 -15.86 -13.75
CA LYS A 3 -1.10 -15.07 -12.56
C LYS A 3 -1.38 -13.65 -13.04
N HIS A 4 -2.66 -13.34 -13.24
CA HIS A 4 -3.07 -11.99 -13.59
C HIS A 4 -2.81 -11.10 -12.38
N ILE A 5 -1.75 -10.28 -12.46
CA ILE A 5 -1.45 -9.27 -11.45
C ILE A 5 -1.98 -7.97 -12.01
N VAL A 6 -3.12 -7.52 -11.50
CA VAL A 6 -3.66 -6.21 -11.88
C VAL A 6 -3.01 -5.18 -10.97
N LYS A 7 -2.45 -4.13 -11.55
CA LYS A 7 -1.90 -3.00 -10.80
C LYS A 7 -2.72 -1.76 -11.12
N ALA A 8 -3.08 -1.01 -10.09
CA ALA A 8 -3.75 0.27 -10.21
C ALA A 8 -2.97 1.29 -9.38
N ASP A 9 -2.61 2.41 -9.98
CA ASP A 9 -2.14 3.59 -9.26
C ASP A 9 -3.34 4.37 -8.69
N GLY A 10 -3.19 4.80 -7.45
CA GLY A 10 -4.16 5.58 -6.71
C GLY A 10 -3.46 6.75 -6.02
N ASN A 11 -4.17 7.86 -5.89
CA ASN A 11 -3.71 9.00 -5.10
C ASN A 11 -4.35 8.93 -3.71
N GLY A 12 -3.56 9.18 -2.67
CA GLY A 12 -4.03 9.18 -1.30
C GLY A 12 -3.25 10.17 -0.45
N ALA A 13 -3.42 10.07 0.85
CA ALA A 13 -2.64 10.81 1.82
C ALA A 13 -2.11 9.86 2.89
N ILE A 14 -0.85 9.98 3.25
CA ILE A 14 -0.29 9.27 4.40
C ILE A 14 -0.48 10.12 5.65
N ASP A 15 -1.11 9.54 6.66
CA ASP A 15 -1.26 10.09 8.01
C ASP A 15 -0.18 9.49 8.92
N VAL A 16 0.69 10.36 9.44
CA VAL A 16 1.71 10.02 10.44
C VAL A 16 1.50 10.95 11.62
N ASN A 17 1.14 10.38 12.77
CA ASN A 17 0.94 11.14 14.01
C ASN A 17 -0.08 12.30 13.87
N GLY A 18 -1.12 12.13 13.03
CA GLY A 18 -2.13 13.16 12.76
C GLY A 18 -1.71 14.20 11.70
N GLN A 19 -0.54 14.06 11.09
CA GLN A 19 -0.10 14.89 9.98
C GLN A 19 -0.26 14.12 8.67
N VAL A 20 -1.11 14.65 7.79
CA VAL A 20 -1.41 14.07 6.48
C VAL A 20 -0.56 14.70 5.38
N SER A 21 0.01 13.88 4.50
CA SER A 21 0.69 14.33 3.28
C SER A 21 0.20 13.58 2.06
N PRO A 22 -0.06 14.26 0.93
CA PRO A 22 -0.44 13.60 -0.31
C PRO A 22 0.68 12.67 -0.79
N VAL A 23 0.32 11.45 -1.15
CA VAL A 23 1.22 10.42 -1.69
C VAL A 23 0.51 9.63 -2.78
N THR A 24 1.29 9.06 -3.70
CA THR A 24 0.77 8.10 -4.68
C THR A 24 1.03 6.69 -4.15
N TYR A 25 0.02 5.83 -4.23
CA TYR A 25 0.12 4.42 -3.91
C TYR A 25 -0.21 3.58 -5.14
N THR A 26 0.32 2.36 -5.18
CA THR A 26 -0.01 1.34 -6.17
C THR A 26 -0.64 0.18 -5.44
N VAL A 27 -1.85 -0.20 -5.87
CA VAL A 27 -2.52 -1.41 -5.43
C VAL A 27 -2.23 -2.50 -6.45
N SER A 28 -1.71 -3.63 -5.99
CA SER A 28 -1.45 -4.82 -6.79
C SER A 28 -2.37 -5.93 -6.31
N LEU A 29 -3.31 -6.34 -7.15
CA LEU A 29 -4.17 -7.49 -6.91
C LEU A 29 -3.53 -8.73 -7.48
N LYS A 30 -3.32 -9.75 -6.65
CA LYS A 30 -2.76 -11.02 -7.07
C LYS A 30 -3.77 -12.13 -6.76
N GLN A 31 -4.24 -12.78 -7.83
CA GLN A 31 -5.11 -13.95 -7.67
C GLN A 31 -4.26 -15.14 -7.20
N GLY A 32 -4.56 -15.64 -6.00
CA GLY A 32 -3.94 -16.83 -5.42
C GLY A 32 -4.46 -18.13 -6.04
N LYS A 33 -4.02 -19.28 -5.51
CA LYS A 33 -4.64 -20.57 -5.88
C LYS A 33 -6.01 -20.68 -5.19
N GLY A 34 -7.10 -20.44 -5.93
CA GLY A 34 -8.49 -20.52 -5.44
C GLY A 34 -9.26 -19.20 -5.58
N HIS A 35 -10.19 -18.93 -4.68
CA HIS A 35 -10.92 -17.64 -4.56
C HIS A 35 -10.23 -16.63 -3.62
N SER A 36 -8.97 -16.88 -3.26
CA SER A 36 -8.18 -15.96 -2.42
C SER A 36 -7.56 -14.88 -3.30
N TYR A 37 -7.97 -13.62 -3.11
CA TYR A 37 -7.33 -12.47 -3.73
C TYR A 37 -6.39 -11.83 -2.70
N GLU A 38 -5.11 -11.78 -3.03
CA GLU A 38 -4.14 -11.05 -2.21
C GLU A 38 -4.08 -9.61 -2.73
N VAL A 39 -4.44 -8.65 -1.87
CA VAL A 39 -4.28 -7.23 -2.17
C VAL A 39 -3.01 -6.72 -1.50
N ASP A 40 -2.05 -6.32 -2.33
CA ASP A 40 -0.78 -5.74 -1.90
C ASP A 40 -0.78 -4.26 -2.25
N ILE A 41 -0.82 -3.41 -1.23
CA ILE A 41 -0.77 -1.96 -1.41
C ILE A 41 0.66 -1.54 -1.13
N ARG A 42 1.27 -0.82 -2.07
CA ARG A 42 2.63 -0.28 -1.94
C ARG A 42 2.59 1.21 -2.21
N LEU A 43 3.32 2.00 -1.43
CA LEU A 43 3.43 3.43 -1.68
C LEU A 43 4.83 3.91 -1.38
N MET A 44 5.22 4.97 -2.06
CA MET A 44 6.50 5.63 -1.87
C MET A 44 6.26 6.93 -1.12
N ALA A 45 6.70 6.98 0.13
CA ALA A 45 6.65 8.20 0.94
C ALA A 45 8.06 8.79 1.06
N PRO A 46 8.24 10.12 0.98
CA PRO A 46 9.54 10.73 1.16
C PRO A 46 10.08 10.43 2.56
N ARG A 47 11.30 9.87 2.63
CA ARG A 47 11.94 9.50 3.91
C ARG A 47 12.06 10.70 4.83
N ASP A 48 12.53 11.81 4.29
CA ASP A 48 12.75 13.03 5.04
C ASP A 48 11.46 13.51 5.71
N TRP A 49 10.33 13.43 4.99
CA TRP A 49 9.02 13.73 5.55
C TRP A 49 8.67 12.74 6.67
N LEU A 50 8.78 11.43 6.46
CA LEU A 50 8.50 10.44 7.51
C LEU A 50 9.33 10.69 8.78
N VAL A 51 10.63 10.92 8.62
CA VAL A 51 11.55 11.18 9.74
C VAL A 51 11.20 12.50 10.43
N GLN A 52 10.92 13.58 9.67
CA GLN A 52 10.48 14.86 10.23
C GLN A 52 9.18 14.73 11.03
N ARG A 53 8.28 13.82 10.63
CA ARG A 53 6.99 13.58 11.27
C ARG A 53 7.05 12.62 12.46
N GLY A 54 8.23 12.06 12.75
CA GLY A 54 8.38 11.06 13.81
C GLY A 54 7.77 9.70 13.46
N PHE A 55 7.77 9.32 12.18
CA PHE A 55 7.38 7.98 11.75
C PHE A 55 8.28 6.94 12.43
N GLU A 56 7.66 6.04 13.21
CA GLU A 56 8.39 4.97 13.90
C GLU A 56 8.50 3.70 13.04
N ARG A 57 7.37 3.17 12.56
CA ARG A 57 7.30 1.91 11.79
C ARG A 57 5.95 1.67 11.10
N ASP A 58 4.88 2.22 11.68
CA ASP A 58 3.52 2.15 11.18
C ASP A 58 2.99 3.55 10.87
N ALA A 59 2.11 3.62 9.88
CA ALA A 59 1.40 4.81 9.47
C ALA A 59 0.03 4.41 8.93
N VAL A 60 -0.81 5.39 8.60
CA VAL A 60 -2.11 5.14 8.00
C VAL A 60 -2.16 5.77 6.62
N LEU A 61 -2.33 4.96 5.57
CA LEU A 61 -2.71 5.46 4.26
C LEU A 61 -4.20 5.76 4.28
N VAL A 62 -4.55 6.98 3.95
CA VAL A 62 -5.89 7.43 3.63
C VAL A 62 -6.04 7.39 2.11
N SER A 63 -6.83 6.46 1.58
CA SER A 63 -7.14 6.41 0.15
C SER A 63 -7.98 7.62 -0.28
N GLN A 64 -8.09 7.89 -1.58
CA GLN A 64 -8.97 8.94 -2.10
C GLN A 64 -10.44 8.75 -1.67
N SER A 65 -10.87 7.51 -1.47
CA SER A 65 -12.20 7.16 -0.98
C SER A 65 -12.40 7.43 0.51
N GLY A 66 -11.34 7.85 1.23
CA GLY A 66 -11.34 8.04 2.68
C GLY A 66 -11.12 6.75 3.48
N ALA A 67 -10.77 5.64 2.82
CA ALA A 67 -10.46 4.39 3.51
C ALA A 67 -9.12 4.53 4.24
N ARG A 68 -9.11 4.20 5.54
CA ARG A 68 -7.91 4.25 6.38
C ARG A 68 -7.29 2.86 6.43
N ILE A 69 -6.15 2.73 5.77
CA ILE A 69 -5.43 1.48 5.57
C ILE A 69 -4.15 1.56 6.41
N PRO A 70 -3.98 0.72 7.44
CA PRO A 70 -2.73 0.68 8.19
C PRO A 70 -1.61 0.17 7.28
N ILE A 71 -0.61 1.00 7.06
CA ILE A 71 0.58 0.69 6.29
C ILE A 71 1.76 0.54 7.24
N TYR A 72 2.67 -0.35 6.91
CA TYR A 72 3.86 -0.58 7.69
C TYR A 72 5.06 -0.62 6.76
N HIS A 73 6.21 -0.25 7.30
CA HIS A 73 7.45 -0.45 6.59
C HIS A 73 7.79 -1.95 6.58
N ASN A 74 7.52 -2.62 5.47
CA ASN A 74 7.98 -4.00 5.26
C ASN A 74 9.48 -3.95 4.91
N GLY A 75 10.31 -3.86 5.95
CA GLY A 75 11.78 -3.82 5.83
C GLY A 75 12.42 -5.11 5.30
N ASN A 76 11.72 -5.97 4.55
CA ASN A 76 12.28 -7.18 3.96
C ASN A 76 11.32 -7.86 2.95
N HIS A 77 11.63 -7.74 1.65
CA HIS A 77 11.42 -8.85 0.71
C HIS A 77 12.63 -8.98 -0.21
N HIS A 78 13.83 -9.10 0.36
CA HIS A 78 14.94 -9.95 -0.13
C HIS A 78 16.18 -9.73 0.77
N GLY A 79 16.29 -10.49 1.86
CA GLY A 79 17.53 -10.64 2.63
C GLY A 79 18.02 -9.42 3.42
N ASN A 80 18.02 -9.55 4.76
CA ASN A 80 18.79 -8.73 5.68
C ASN A 80 18.25 -7.29 5.87
N GLY A 81 17.12 -7.11 6.55
CA GLY A 81 17.09 -7.13 8.02
C GLY A 81 17.66 -5.88 8.69
N ARG A 82 18.14 -4.90 7.92
CA ARG A 82 18.51 -3.59 8.44
C ARG A 82 17.98 -2.55 7.46
N LEU A 83 17.22 -1.60 8.01
CA LEU A 83 16.85 -0.35 7.37
C LEU A 83 18.10 0.23 6.70
N ASP A 84 18.31 -0.04 5.41
CA ASP A 84 19.25 0.74 4.60
C ASP A 84 18.58 2.06 4.28
N LEU A 85 18.43 2.86 5.34
CA LEU A 85 18.04 4.27 5.27
C LEU A 85 19.10 5.09 4.54
N ALA A 86 20.28 4.53 4.27
CA ALA A 86 21.40 5.27 3.72
C ALA A 86 21.20 5.59 2.23
N ASP A 87 20.56 4.71 1.46
CA ASP A 87 20.54 4.87 0.00
C ASP A 87 19.18 5.33 -0.58
N THR A 88 18.07 5.26 0.18
CA THR A 88 16.74 5.54 -0.40
C THR A 88 16.16 6.89 0.06
N ILE A 89 15.95 7.80 -0.90
CA ILE A 89 15.26 9.09 -0.74
C ILE A 89 13.77 8.90 -0.35
N SER A 90 13.18 7.77 -0.75
CA SER A 90 11.79 7.41 -0.51
C SER A 90 11.69 6.09 0.26
N ILE A 91 10.89 6.04 1.32
CA ILE A 91 10.58 4.79 2.02
C ILE A 91 9.41 4.12 1.33
N GLU A 92 9.59 2.84 1.03
CA GLU A 92 8.48 1.98 0.63
C GLU A 92 7.69 1.54 1.87
N LEU A 93 6.39 1.84 1.85
CA LEU A 93 5.43 1.41 2.85
C LEU A 93 4.44 0.46 2.17
N THR A 94 4.10 -0.61 2.86
CA THR A 94 3.23 -1.65 2.31
C THR A 94 2.10 -1.98 3.27
N ALA A 95 0.94 -2.32 2.74
CA ALA A 95 -0.14 -2.95 3.49
C ALA A 95 -0.57 -4.24 2.80
N ARG A 96 -0.79 -5.29 3.60
CA ARG A 96 -1.53 -6.47 3.16
C ARG A 96 -2.97 -6.37 3.65
N ASP A 97 -3.90 -6.39 2.71
CA ASP A 97 -5.32 -6.61 3.00
C ASP A 97 -5.69 -8.01 2.49
N ASP A 98 -5.62 -9.00 3.38
CA ASP A 98 -6.09 -10.38 3.11
C ASP A 98 -7.62 -10.48 3.24
N SER A 99 -8.27 -9.44 3.77
CA SER A 99 -9.72 -9.41 4.01
C SER A 99 -10.57 -9.34 2.73
N CYS A 100 -9.97 -9.17 1.56
CA CYS A 100 -10.68 -9.09 0.29
C CYS A 100 -10.96 -10.48 -0.29
N THR A 101 -11.88 -11.23 0.33
CA THR A 101 -12.24 -12.61 -0.07
C THR A 101 -13.29 -12.67 -1.18
N SER A 102 -13.74 -11.52 -1.73
CA SER A 102 -14.79 -11.49 -2.74
C SER A 102 -14.65 -10.32 -3.72
N GLU A 103 -15.03 -10.58 -4.96
CA GLU A 103 -14.95 -9.62 -6.07
C GLU A 103 -15.88 -8.41 -5.83
N VAL A 104 -17.00 -8.63 -5.14
CA VAL A 104 -17.95 -7.58 -4.74
C VAL A 104 -17.34 -6.64 -3.69
N ASP A 105 -16.64 -7.19 -2.70
CA ASP A 105 -15.88 -6.40 -1.72
C ASP A 105 -14.73 -5.65 -2.37
N ARG A 106 -14.04 -6.26 -3.35
CA ARG A 106 -13.02 -5.60 -4.17
C ARG A 106 -13.61 -4.39 -4.90
N MET A 107 -14.73 -4.57 -5.60
CA MET A 107 -15.40 -3.49 -6.33
C MET A 107 -15.88 -2.36 -5.41
N ARG A 108 -16.22 -2.67 -4.16
CA ARG A 108 -16.65 -1.68 -3.16
C ARG A 108 -15.48 -0.93 -2.51
N LYS A 109 -14.39 -1.63 -2.18
CA LYS A 109 -13.20 -1.05 -1.52
C LYS A 109 -12.26 -0.34 -2.50
N TYR A 110 -12.10 -0.88 -3.71
CA TYR A 110 -11.13 -0.45 -4.70
C TYR A 110 -11.81 -0.23 -6.07
N PRO A 111 -12.65 0.81 -6.20
CA PRO A 111 -13.35 1.11 -7.45
C PRO A 111 -12.39 1.41 -8.62
N GLU A 112 -11.12 1.74 -8.34
CA GLU A 112 -10.07 1.89 -9.36
C GLU A 112 -9.86 0.64 -10.23
N PHE A 113 -10.17 -0.56 -9.74
CA PHE A 113 -10.11 -1.79 -10.53
C PHE A 113 -11.34 -2.02 -11.42
N ASN A 114 -12.38 -1.20 -11.28
CA ASN A 114 -13.63 -1.32 -12.04
C ASN A 114 -13.58 -0.50 -13.36
N GLY A 115 -12.48 0.21 -13.61
CA GLY A 115 -12.35 1.16 -14.71
C GLY A 115 -11.67 0.60 -15.97
N THR A 116 -12.04 -0.57 -16.48
CA THR A 116 -11.79 -0.93 -17.88
C THR A 116 -12.80 -1.99 -18.31
N GLY A 117 -13.82 -1.56 -19.05
CA GLY A 117 -14.64 -2.42 -19.89
C GLY A 117 -14.01 -2.60 -21.27
#